data_AF-A0A5B9G939-F1
#
_entry.id   AF-A0A5B9G939-F1
#
_cell.length_a   1.000
_cell.length_b   1.000
_cell.length_c   1.000
_cell.angle_alpha   90.00
_cell.angle_beta   90.00
_cell.angle_gamma   90.00
#
_symmetry.space_group_name_H-M   'P 1'
#
loop_
_entity.id
_entity.type
_entity.pdbx_description
1 polymer ?
#
loop_
_entity_poly.entity_id
_entity_poly.type
_entity_poly.pdbx_seq_one_letter_code
_entity_poly.pdbx_strand_id
1 'polypeptide(L)'
;MIQFYLEVVLPNVTTGSAIQRSVNFLGNRLLDLRQTIKRCHRFFICEKESKTITNIKETYEKLQGKGIYKAMGEFDIFINYIEEYLAYFYFFTLSQRGGEVLLIQ
;
A
#
# COMPACT_ATOMS: atom_id res chain seq x y z
N MET A 1 -2.71 -1.24 4.65
CA MET A 1 -1.70 -1.99 3.87
C MET A 1 -0.35 -1.31 3.79
N ILE A 2 -0.26 -0.05 3.34
CA ILE A 2 1.04 0.68 3.32
C ILE A 2 1.74 0.63 4.69
N GLN A 3 0.98 0.86 5.77
CA GLN A 3 1.49 0.79 7.14
C GLN A 3 2.08 -0.58 7.50
N PHE A 4 1.45 -1.66 7.05
CA PHE A 4 1.89 -3.04 7.30
C PHE A 4 3.24 -3.33 6.63
N TYR A 5 3.43 -2.87 5.38
CA TYR A 5 4.73 -2.99 4.72
C TYR A 5 5.83 -2.20 5.45
N LEU A 6 5.53 -0.96 5.87
CA LEU A 6 6.49 -0.08 6.55
C LEU A 6 6.90 -0.57 7.94
N GLU A 7 5.97 -1.10 8.74
CA GLU A 7 6.22 -1.47 10.14
C GLU A 7 6.52 -2.97 10.34
N VAL A 8 6.02 -3.83 9.46
CA VAL A 8 6.10 -5.29 9.66
C VAL A 8 6.97 -5.95 8.60
N VAL A 9 6.75 -5.70 7.31
CA VAL A 9 7.47 -6.46 6.27
C VAL A 9 8.90 -5.97 6.11
N LEU A 10 9.10 -4.69 5.78
CA LEU A 10 10.40 -4.12 5.44
C LEU A 10 11.42 -4.21 6.59
N PRO A 11 11.06 -3.91 7.87
CA PRO A 11 12.01 -4.01 8.98
C PRO A 11 12.49 -5.43 9.26
N ASN A 12 11.69 -6.44 8.90
CA ASN A 12 12.01 -7.85 9.14
C ASN A 12 12.81 -8.51 8.00
N VAL A 13 13.14 -7.76 6.93
CA VAL A 13 13.99 -8.28 5.84
C VAL A 13 15.43 -8.43 6.33
N THR A 14 15.78 -9.62 6.79
CA THR A 14 17.14 -9.97 7.24
C THR A 14 18.02 -10.32 6.04
N THR A 15 18.85 -9.38 5.60
CA THR A 15 19.71 -9.54 4.41
C THR A 15 21.05 -8.80 4.57
N GLY A 16 22.01 -9.09 3.68
CA GLY A 16 23.32 -8.43 3.67
C GLY A 16 23.24 -6.91 3.43
N SER A 17 24.32 -6.19 3.74
CA SER A 17 24.36 -4.71 3.76
C SER A 17 23.95 -4.01 2.46
N ALA A 18 24.10 -4.66 1.30
CA ALA A 18 23.66 -4.14 0.02
C ALA A 18 22.12 -4.16 -0.11
N ILE A 19 21.47 -5.24 0.29
CA ILE A 19 20.01 -5.39 0.21
C ILE A 19 19.33 -4.49 1.25
N GLN A 20 19.93 -4.34 2.44
CA GLN A 20 19.43 -3.43 3.48
C GLN A 20 19.30 -1.99 2.97
N ARG A 21 20.26 -1.49 2.17
CA ARG A 21 20.18 -0.14 1.59
C ARG A 21 19.00 -0.02 0.62
N SER A 22 18.80 -1.01 -0.24
CA SER A 22 17.66 -1.03 -1.18
C SER A 22 16.32 -1.11 -0.46
N VAL A 23 16.22 -1.92 0.60
CA VAL A 23 15.01 -2.03 1.44
C VAL A 23 14.72 -0.72 2.14
N ASN A 24 15.74 -0.06 2.71
CA ASN A 24 15.57 1.25 3.35
C ASN A 24 15.14 2.33 2.34
N PHE A 25 15.75 2.35 1.15
CA PHE A 25 15.36 3.26 0.06
C PHE A 25 13.89 3.03 -0.35
N LEU A 26 13.49 1.77 -0.51
CA LEU A 26 12.11 1.40 -0.81
C LEU A 26 11.15 1.88 0.27
N GLY A 27 11.48 1.67 1.55
CA GLY A 27 10.70 2.15 2.68
C GLY A 27 10.52 3.67 2.68
N ASN A 28 11.59 4.42 2.40
CA ASN A 28 11.52 5.88 2.28
C ASN A 28 10.60 6.32 1.14
N ARG A 29 10.70 5.70 -0.04
CA ARG A 29 9.83 6.01 -1.19
C ARG A 29 8.36 5.70 -0.90
N LEU A 30 8.09 4.59 -0.23
CA LEU A 30 6.73 4.22 0.16
C LEU A 30 6.17 5.19 1.23
N LEU A 31 7.01 5.68 2.14
CA LEU A 31 6.64 6.71 3.10
C LEU A 31 6.34 8.05 2.41
N ASP A 32 7.18 8.48 1.46
CA ASP A 32 6.97 9.69 0.66
C ASP A 32 5.65 9.61 -0.11
N LEU A 33 5.36 8.45 -0.72
CA LEU A 33 4.10 8.17 -1.42
C LEU A 33 2.90 8.31 -0.46
N ARG A 34 2.97 7.67 0.71
CA ARG A 34 1.91 7.76 1.74
C ARG A 34 1.64 9.21 2.14
N GLN A 35 2.69 10.01 2.34
CA GLN A 35 2.55 11.42 2.70
C GLN A 35 1.91 12.23 1.56
N THR A 36 2.33 11.97 0.32
CA THR A 36 1.78 12.62 -0.88
C THR A 36 0.30 12.33 -1.03
N ILE A 37 -0.10 11.05 -0.93
CA ILE A 37 -1.51 10.64 -0.99
C ILE A 37 -2.33 11.31 0.11
N LYS A 38 -1.84 11.30 1.36
CA LYS A 38 -2.52 11.94 2.50
C LYS A 38 -2.70 13.45 2.32
N ARG A 39 -1.72 14.15 1.72
CA ARG A 39 -1.79 15.61 1.48
C ARG A 39 -2.73 15.95 0.32
N CYS A 40 -2.66 15.19 -0.77
CA CYS A 40 -3.39 15.49 -2.02
C CYS A 40 -4.85 15.03 -1.98
N HIS A 41 -5.20 14.02 -1.18
CA HIS A 41 -6.52 13.40 -1.20
C HIS A 41 -7.16 13.34 0.20
N ARG A 42 -7.86 14.41 0.59
CA ARG A 42 -8.62 14.49 1.86
C ARG A 42 -9.73 13.44 2.02
N PHE A 43 -10.11 12.75 0.94
CA PHE A 43 -11.13 11.70 0.92
C PHE A 43 -10.59 10.28 1.14
N PHE A 44 -9.31 10.11 1.44
CA PHE A 44 -8.85 8.88 2.10
C PHE A 44 -9.37 8.88 3.54
N ILE A 45 -10.67 8.60 3.68
CA ILE A 45 -11.35 8.49 4.97
C ILE A 45 -10.73 7.30 5.74
N CYS A 46 -10.58 7.49 7.05
CA CYS A 46 -9.82 6.65 7.97
C CYS A 46 -10.08 5.14 7.85
N GLU A 47 -8.98 4.40 8.06
CA GLU A 47 -8.83 2.95 8.03
C GLU A 47 -9.85 2.24 8.94
N LYS A 48 -11.00 1.85 8.39
CA LYS A 48 -11.61 0.61 8.86
C LYS A 48 -10.75 -0.53 8.34
N GLU A 49 -10.26 -1.39 9.23
CA GLU A 49 -9.64 -2.64 8.78
C GLU A 49 -10.65 -3.40 7.94
N SER A 50 -10.32 -3.58 6.66
CA SER A 50 -11.11 -4.46 5.82
C SER A 50 -10.82 -5.90 6.23
N LYS A 51 -11.84 -6.77 6.14
CA LYS A 51 -11.68 -8.22 6.37
C LYS A 51 -10.54 -8.79 5.53
N THR A 52 -10.36 -8.27 4.31
CA THR A 52 -9.26 -8.64 3.40
C THR A 52 -7.89 -8.32 4.00
N ILE A 53 -7.70 -7.13 4.58
CA ILE A 53 -6.43 -6.75 5.22
C ILE A 53 -6.14 -7.65 6.41
N THR A 54 -7.14 -7.94 7.25
CA THR A 54 -6.99 -8.87 8.37
C THR A 54 -6.57 -10.26 7.90
N ASN A 55 -7.24 -10.82 6.90
CA ASN A 55 -6.89 -12.12 6.33
C ASN A 55 -5.46 -12.16 5.76
N ILE A 56 -5.01 -11.07 5.12
CA ILE A 56 -3.63 -10.97 4.61
C ILE A 56 -2.64 -11.00 5.77
N LYS A 57 -2.88 -10.24 6.84
CA LYS A 57 -2.02 -10.23 8.04
C LYS A 57 -1.96 -11.61 8.70
N GLU A 58 -3.10 -12.26 8.91
CA GLU A 58 -3.14 -13.61 9.46
C GLU A 58 -2.41 -14.63 8.58
N THR A 59 -2.56 -14.52 7.26
CA THR A 59 -1.86 -15.40 6.31
C THR A 59 -0.35 -15.17 6.36
N TYR A 60 0.08 -13.91 6.44
CA TYR A 60 1.48 -13.56 6.62
C TYR A 60 2.06 -14.16 7.91
N GLU A 61 1.35 -14.03 9.03
CA GLU A 61 1.76 -14.60 10.32
C GLU A 61 1.85 -16.14 10.27
N LYS A 62 0.87 -16.80 9.64
CA LYS A 62 0.87 -18.26 9.42
C LYS A 62 2.06 -18.74 8.59
N LEU A 63 2.60 -17.89 7.71
CA LEU A 63 3.76 -18.21 6.87
C LEU A 63 5.10 -18.02 7.59
N GLN A 64 5.13 -17.42 8.77
CA GLN A 64 6.34 -17.20 9.59
C GLN A 64 7.47 -16.58 8.74
N GLY A 65 8.69 -17.12 8.80
CA GLY A 65 9.84 -16.61 8.03
C GLY A 65 9.65 -16.61 6.50
N LYS A 66 8.74 -17.44 5.96
CA LYS A 66 8.40 -17.43 4.52
C LYS A 66 7.50 -16.25 4.14
N GLY A 67 6.81 -15.66 5.11
CA GLY A 67 5.92 -14.52 4.89
C GLY A 67 6.66 -13.31 4.33
N ILE A 68 7.88 -13.06 4.80
CA ILE A 68 8.73 -11.95 4.33
C ILE A 68 9.04 -12.10 2.84
N TYR A 69 9.50 -13.28 2.41
CA TYR A 69 9.86 -13.52 1.00
C TYR A 69 8.64 -13.42 0.08
N LYS A 70 7.48 -13.93 0.51
CA LYS A 70 6.24 -13.80 -0.25
C LYS A 70 5.78 -12.35 -0.35
N ALA A 71 5.77 -11.62 0.77
CA ALA A 71 5.33 -10.23 0.79
C ALA A 71 6.25 -9.32 -0.03
N MET A 72 7.57 -9.55 0.01
CA MET A 72 8.54 -8.84 -0.83
C MET A 72 8.45 -9.24 -2.30
N GLY A 73 8.18 -10.52 -2.59
CA GLY A 73 7.99 -11.02 -3.96
C GLY A 73 6.69 -10.55 -4.62
N GLU A 74 5.68 -10.17 -3.83
CA GLU A 74 4.40 -9.62 -4.30
C GLU A 74 4.31 -8.09 -4.10
N PHE A 75 5.46 -7.43 -3.88
CA PHE A 75 5.48 -5.98 -3.65
C PHE A 75 5.09 -5.18 -4.89
N ASP A 76 5.46 -5.65 -6.07
CA ASP A 76 5.04 -5.09 -7.37
C ASP A 76 3.52 -5.15 -7.56
N ILE A 77 2.90 -6.28 -7.22
CA ILE A 77 1.44 -6.44 -7.25
C ILE A 77 0.78 -5.43 -6.30
N PHE A 78 1.36 -5.21 -5.12
CA PHE A 78 0.87 -4.19 -4.18
C PHE A 78 0.94 -2.77 -4.76
N ILE A 79 2.00 -2.44 -5.50
CA ILE A 79 2.09 -1.15 -6.20
C ILE A 79 1.02 -1.03 -7.29
N ASN A 80 0.76 -2.07 -8.06
CA ASN A 80 -0.31 -2.07 -9.08
C ASN A 80 -1.68 -1.77 -8.44
N TYR A 81 -1.99 -2.36 -7.28
CA TYR A 81 -3.23 -2.04 -6.58
C TYR A 81 -3.32 -0.57 -6.12
N ILE A 82 -2.20 0.04 -5.73
CA ILE A 82 -2.17 1.47 -5.41
C ILE A 82 -2.40 2.29 -6.68
N GLU A 83 -1.76 1.94 -7.78
CA GLU A 83 -1.90 2.63 -9.06
C GLU A 83 -3.35 2.59 -9.56
N GLU A 84 -3.98 1.41 -9.58
CA GLU A 84 -5.38 1.25 -9.94
C GLU A 84 -6.28 2.09 -9.03
N TYR A 85 -6.10 2.00 -7.70
CA TYR A 85 -6.88 2.77 -6.74
C TYR A 85 -6.77 4.28 -7.00
N LEU A 86 -5.56 4.79 -7.24
CA LEU A 86 -5.34 6.20 -7.51
C LEU A 86 -5.92 6.59 -8.88
N ALA A 87 -5.78 5.76 -9.90
CA ALA A 87 -6.36 6.01 -11.23
C ALA A 87 -7.88 6.13 -11.18
N TYR A 88 -8.56 5.21 -10.47
CA TYR A 88 -10.00 5.31 -10.22
C TYR A 88 -10.37 6.62 -9.51
N PHE A 89 -9.59 7.03 -8.52
CA PHE A 89 -9.82 8.29 -7.81
C PHE A 89 -9.65 9.51 -8.72
N TYR A 90 -8.59 9.56 -9.55
CA TYR A 90 -8.38 10.64 -10.51
C TYR A 90 -9.57 10.76 -11.47
N PHE A 91 -10.04 9.63 -12.03
CA PHE A 91 -11.20 9.61 -12.92
C PHE A 91 -12.47 10.09 -12.22
N PHE A 92 -12.70 9.67 -10.98
CA PHE A 92 -13.82 10.14 -10.16
C PHE A 92 -13.76 11.66 -9.93
N THR A 93 -12.59 12.22 -9.60
CA THR A 93 -12.43 13.67 -9.42
C THR A 93 -12.58 14.47 -10.72
N LEU A 94 -12.22 13.90 -11.88
CA LEU A 94 -12.45 14.51 -13.19
C LEU A 94 -13.94 14.46 -13.55
N SER A 95 -14.64 13.35 -13.31
CA SER A 95 -16.09 13.23 -13.47
C SER A 95 -16.85 14.25 -12.61
N GLN A 96 -16.42 14.42 -11.35
CA GLN A 96 -16.97 15.44 -10.43
C GLN A 96 -16.72 16.87 -10.93
N ARG A 97 -15.58 17.16 -11.56
CA ARG A 97 -15.29 18.46 -12.18
C ARG A 97 -16.02 18.69 -13.51
N GLY A 98 -16.44 17.61 -14.19
CA GLY A 98 -17.15 17.63 -15.46
C GLY A 98 -18.67 17.83 -15.36
N GLY A 99 -19.24 17.92 -14.16
CA GLY A 99 -20.67 18.23 -13.97
C GLY A 99 -21.64 17.06 -14.07
N GLU A 100 -21.17 15.80 -14.06
CA GLU A 100 -22.03 14.64 -13.82
C GLU A 100 -21.54 13.88 -12.59
N VAL A 101 -22.24 14.14 -11.48
CA VAL A 101 -22.14 13.35 -10.25
C VAL A 101 -22.80 12.01 -10.53
N LEU A 102 -22.02 11.03 -11.00
CA LEU A 102 -22.47 9.64 -11.01
C LEU A 102 -22.37 9.11 -9.57
N LEU A 103 -23.48 9.24 -8.83
CA LEU A 103 -23.74 8.50 -7.61
C LEU A 103 -23.72 7.01 -7.94
N ILE A 104 -22.62 6.33 -7.59
CA ILE A 104 -22.60 4.87 -7.61
C ILE A 104 -23.28 4.43 -6.31
N GLN A 105 -24.48 3.87 -6.48
CA GLN A 105 -25.35 3.28 -5.47
C GLN A 105 -24.90 1.87 -5.11
#